data_AF-A0A956ZFG9-F1
#
_entry.id   AF-A0A956ZFG9-F1
#
_cell.length_a   1.000
_cell.length_b   1.000
_cell.length_c   1.000
_cell.angle_alpha   90.00
_cell.angle_beta   90.00
_cell.angle_gamma   90.00
#
_symmetry.space_group_name_H-M   'P 1'
#
loop_
_entity.id
_entity.type
_entity.pdbx_description
1 polymer ?
#
loop_
_entity_poly.entity_id
_entity_poly.type
_entity_poly.pdbx_seq_one_letter_code
_entity_poly.pdbx_strand_id
1 'polypeptide(L)'
;MQLSQLCLLSGKEDLSESLYLEAKDSLKKKGESTDGLEIRRRTDLKQAGIKFEEPKQSNSRLFDKVVTFPYALYAFSELSLNGNTMTGSIDSSQATHYHSIITSSQNGGDVASPGKIEVTGNTNIFGTIHGKLSGRATPQLNAWMKIGKTKLDKDCPVLNRQVKLDGTLPRTKLGDYKGGAPLKGGDYEATSLPASVSICENLTRAVRIFITDDSTASKVAAYGPRCDYRNKDPKRLQIYYLGYRPIVFGHNSNVCALVYAPHAEVKMGDNNCHFTGAIIADKITAVGNVTVNYDRALTGYGFVPSKESAELDPPEPPQLNRHERERARKKEREDRSRAYEQAKSKRIATLKALVQKYPALARLDIIDGPVIYEEGSGGVRSGGSSDGKVMRINGPNSVVVRGLGDGSHNIVLDGMRLVDIADAKLRAGDLKRAEELFTMALRARADSETFGLLSKCWYKMKKLDDAKQACAAALELDAGNKQALSLKKKLGK
;
A
#
# COMPACT_ATOMS: atom_id res chain seq x y z
N MET A 1 38.59 13.15 36.75
CA MET A 1 38.25 12.56 35.44
C MET A 1 36.74 12.56 35.31
N GLN A 2 36.22 13.20 34.26
CA GLN A 2 34.79 13.50 34.11
C GLN A 2 33.98 12.28 33.64
N LEU A 3 32.78 12.13 34.21
CA LEU A 3 31.74 11.14 33.90
C LEU A 3 31.16 11.24 32.47
N SER A 4 31.63 12.18 31.65
CA SER A 4 31.13 12.44 30.29
C SER A 4 31.52 11.36 29.28
N GLN A 5 32.48 10.48 29.58
CA GLN A 5 32.91 9.42 28.65
C GLN A 5 32.20 8.06 28.81
N LEU A 6 31.31 7.88 29.80
CA LEU A 6 30.61 6.60 30.01
C LEU A 6 29.17 6.55 29.48
N CYS A 7 28.60 7.69 29.08
CA CYS A 7 27.25 7.74 28.49
C CYS A 7 27.20 7.39 26.99
N LEU A 8 28.35 7.23 26.33
CA LEU A 8 28.44 7.02 24.87
C LEU A 8 28.34 5.55 24.42
N LEU A 9 28.16 4.58 25.32
CA LEU A 9 28.31 3.14 24.98
C LEU A 9 27.12 2.22 25.28
N SER A 10 25.89 2.71 25.55
CA SER A 10 24.77 1.77 25.79
C SER A 10 23.47 1.97 25.02
N GLY A 11 23.33 3.03 24.23
CA GLY A 11 22.41 3.11 23.06
C GLY A 11 21.00 2.51 23.20
N LYS A 12 20.38 2.54 24.38
CA LYS A 12 18.99 2.11 24.62
C LYS A 12 18.35 3.03 25.64
N GLU A 13 17.90 4.18 25.16
CA GLU A 13 16.84 4.94 25.81
C GLU A 13 15.52 4.38 25.29
N ASP A 14 14.72 3.86 26.22
CA ASP A 14 13.25 3.70 26.18
C ASP A 14 12.83 2.40 26.86
N LEU A 15 12.65 2.49 28.18
CA LEU A 15 11.61 1.72 28.86
C LEU A 15 10.31 2.49 28.62
N SER A 16 9.29 1.83 28.06
CA SER A 16 8.03 2.51 27.71
C SER A 16 7.41 3.15 28.95
N GLU A 17 6.99 4.41 28.80
CA GLU A 17 6.29 5.20 29.82
C GLU A 17 5.12 4.44 30.46
N SER A 18 4.53 3.50 29.70
CA SER A 18 3.48 2.58 30.17
C SER A 18 3.92 1.68 31.33
N LEU A 19 5.14 1.14 31.32
CA LEU A 19 5.65 0.26 32.38
C LEU A 19 5.96 1.05 33.66
N TYR A 20 6.40 2.30 33.50
CA TYR A 20 6.59 3.20 34.63
C TYR A 20 5.25 3.56 35.30
N LEU A 21 4.22 3.85 34.49
CA LEU A 21 2.89 4.16 34.98
C LEU A 21 2.23 2.96 35.67
N GLU A 22 2.35 1.75 35.12
CA GLU A 22 1.85 0.52 35.76
C GLU A 22 2.55 0.24 37.10
N ALA A 23 3.87 0.41 37.18
CA ALA A 23 4.62 0.22 38.42
C ALA A 23 4.19 1.23 39.49
N LYS A 24 4.00 2.50 39.10
CA LYS A 24 3.55 3.57 40.00
C LYS A 24 2.13 3.32 40.53
N ASP A 25 1.22 2.85 39.68
CA ASP A 25 -0.14 2.52 40.09
C ASP A 25 -0.19 1.29 40.99
N SER A 26 0.67 0.30 40.77
CA SER A 26 0.76 -0.90 41.61
C SER A 26 1.25 -0.57 43.02
N LEU A 27 2.23 0.33 43.16
CA LEU A 27 2.73 0.80 44.46
C LEU A 27 1.70 1.64 45.21
N LYS A 28 0.98 2.52 44.50
CA LYS A 28 -0.14 3.27 45.08
C LYS A 28 -1.23 2.36 45.62
N LYS A 29 -1.57 1.29 44.90
CA LYS A 29 -2.56 0.29 45.37
C LYS A 29 -2.12 -0.45 46.62
N LYS A 30 -0.81 -0.54 46.88
CA LYS A 30 -0.24 -1.16 48.08
C LYS A 30 -0.02 -0.17 49.24
N GLY A 31 -0.29 1.12 49.04
CA GLY A 31 -0.05 2.15 50.05
C GLY A 31 1.44 2.45 50.28
N GLU A 32 2.31 2.06 49.35
CA GLU A 32 3.76 2.27 49.45
C GLU A 32 4.15 3.65 48.88
N SER A 33 5.13 4.32 49.51
CA SER A 33 5.61 5.62 49.06
C SER A 33 6.27 5.52 47.68
N THR A 34 5.87 6.41 46.77
CA THR A 34 6.47 6.53 45.43
C THR A 34 7.72 7.41 45.40
N ASP A 35 8.14 7.98 46.54
CA ASP A 35 9.19 9.00 46.60
C ASP A 35 10.61 8.42 46.39
N GLY A 36 10.75 7.08 46.34
CA GLY A 36 12.01 6.39 46.05
C GLY A 36 12.22 6.00 44.58
N LEU A 37 11.24 6.23 43.69
CA LEU A 37 11.27 5.70 42.31
C LEU A 37 12.21 6.47 41.36
N GLU A 38 12.69 7.65 41.76
CA GLU A 38 13.69 8.41 40.99
C GLU A 38 15.14 7.95 41.24
N ILE A 39 15.41 7.16 42.28
CA ILE A 39 16.78 6.82 42.68
C ILE A 39 16.87 5.34 43.08
N ARG A 40 16.85 4.41 42.11
CA ARG A 40 17.44 3.05 42.21
C ARG A 40 17.28 2.30 40.89
N ARG A 41 18.34 2.23 40.08
CA ARG A 41 18.39 1.40 38.87
C ARG A 41 19.02 0.03 39.15
N ARG A 42 18.28 -1.01 38.75
CA ARG A 42 18.68 -2.40 38.40
C ARG A 42 19.20 -3.36 39.46
N THR A 43 19.77 -2.94 40.60
CA THR A 43 20.37 -3.91 41.54
C THR A 43 19.32 -4.60 42.44
N ASP A 44 18.29 -3.89 42.88
CA ASP A 44 17.35 -4.39 43.90
C ASP A 44 16.30 -5.39 43.34
N LEU A 45 16.02 -5.37 42.03
CA LEU A 45 15.02 -6.26 41.42
C LEU A 45 15.48 -7.72 41.28
N LYS A 46 16.79 -8.00 41.34
CA LYS A 46 17.31 -9.38 41.37
C LYS A 46 17.27 -10.01 42.75
N GLN A 47 17.25 -9.22 43.83
CA GLN A 47 17.24 -9.73 45.21
C GLN A 47 15.82 -10.05 45.72
N ALA A 48 14.77 -9.57 45.06
CA ALA A 48 13.38 -9.79 45.48
C ALA A 48 12.81 -11.20 45.15
N GLY A 49 13.61 -12.13 44.61
CA GLY A 49 13.17 -13.52 44.37
C GLY A 49 12.05 -13.70 43.34
N ILE A 50 11.69 -12.65 42.58
CA ILE A 50 10.67 -12.71 41.54
C ILE A 50 11.27 -13.43 40.32
N LYS A 51 10.90 -14.70 40.13
CA LYS A 51 11.16 -15.42 38.87
C LYS A 51 10.33 -14.76 37.77
N PHE A 52 10.99 -14.07 36.85
CA PHE A 52 10.37 -13.70 35.59
C PHE A 52 10.32 -14.95 34.72
N GLU A 53 9.12 -15.47 34.45
CA GLU A 53 8.94 -16.38 33.32
C GLU A 53 9.33 -15.61 32.05
N GLU A 54 10.32 -16.12 31.32
CA GLU A 54 10.64 -15.59 30.01
C GLU A 54 9.39 -15.68 29.13
N PRO A 55 9.00 -14.59 28.44
CA PRO A 55 7.86 -14.63 27.56
C PRO A 55 8.14 -15.69 26.48
N LYS A 56 7.34 -16.76 26.47
CA LYS A 56 7.39 -17.81 25.46
C LYS A 56 7.36 -17.12 24.08
N GLN A 57 8.43 -17.31 23.30
CA GLN A 57 8.54 -16.86 21.91
C GLN A 57 7.55 -17.63 21.01
N SER A 58 6.24 -17.44 21.17
CA SER A 58 5.24 -18.25 20.45
C SER A 58 4.67 -17.61 19.18
N ASN A 59 5.08 -16.39 18.80
CA ASN A 59 4.48 -15.68 17.64
C ASN A 59 5.42 -15.45 16.43
N SER A 60 6.64 -15.98 16.41
CA SER A 60 7.57 -15.77 15.28
C SER A 60 7.20 -16.51 13.99
N ARG A 61 6.24 -17.46 14.02
CA ARG A 61 5.85 -18.29 12.87
C ARG A 61 4.90 -17.61 11.87
N LEU A 62 4.27 -16.48 12.22
CA LEU A 62 3.30 -15.82 11.34
C LEU A 62 3.94 -15.14 10.12
N PHE A 63 5.25 -14.87 10.15
CA PHE A 63 5.96 -14.11 9.11
C PHE A 63 6.69 -14.98 8.08
N ASP A 64 6.67 -16.30 8.19
CA ASP A 64 7.27 -17.20 7.19
C ASP A 64 6.32 -17.51 6.02
N LYS A 65 5.07 -17.01 6.06
CA LYS A 65 4.14 -17.13 4.93
C LYS A 65 4.60 -16.21 3.81
N VAL A 66 5.31 -16.80 2.86
CA VAL A 66 5.66 -16.18 1.58
C VAL A 66 4.37 -15.71 0.92
N VAL A 67 4.29 -14.41 0.60
CA VAL A 67 3.18 -13.89 -0.20
C VAL A 67 3.38 -14.41 -1.62
N THR A 68 2.52 -15.33 -2.04
CA THR A 68 2.58 -15.91 -3.38
C THR A 68 1.57 -15.26 -4.29
N PHE A 69 1.99 -14.99 -5.52
CA PHE A 69 1.20 -14.32 -6.53
C PHE A 69 1.04 -15.29 -7.69
N PRO A 70 -0.17 -15.49 -8.25
CA PRO A 70 -0.36 -16.41 -9.36
C PRO A 70 0.12 -15.84 -10.71
N TYR A 71 0.67 -14.63 -10.72
CA TYR A 71 1.09 -13.91 -11.91
C TYR A 71 2.61 -13.76 -11.94
N ALA A 72 3.19 -13.90 -13.13
CA ALA A 72 4.55 -13.49 -13.40
C ALA A 72 4.68 -11.96 -13.21
N LEU A 73 3.73 -11.22 -13.79
CA LEU A 73 3.67 -9.76 -13.75
C LEU A 73 2.25 -9.31 -13.42
N TYR A 74 2.09 -8.51 -12.38
CA TYR A 74 0.84 -7.85 -12.03
C TYR A 74 1.08 -6.34 -11.87
N ALA A 75 0.44 -5.53 -12.71
CA ALA A 75 0.51 -4.08 -12.63
C ALA A 75 -0.85 -3.48 -12.27
N PHE A 76 -0.94 -2.64 -11.22
CA PHE A 76 -2.23 -2.02 -10.83
C PHE A 76 -2.76 -1.02 -11.86
N SER A 77 -1.88 -0.28 -12.54
CA SER A 77 -2.24 0.81 -13.45
C SER A 77 -1.89 0.52 -14.91
N GLU A 78 -0.65 0.13 -15.20
CA GLU A 78 -0.21 -0.09 -16.58
C GLU A 78 0.85 -1.18 -16.68
N LEU A 79 0.67 -2.11 -17.62
CA LEU A 79 1.66 -3.11 -18.01
C LEU A 79 2.06 -2.84 -19.47
N SER A 80 3.29 -2.40 -19.70
CA SER A 80 3.84 -2.17 -21.04
C SER A 80 4.96 -3.18 -21.32
N LEU A 81 4.76 -4.01 -22.33
CA LEU A 81 5.73 -5.00 -22.81
C LEU A 81 6.11 -4.62 -24.24
N ASN A 82 7.35 -4.20 -24.44
CA ASN A 82 7.88 -3.67 -25.69
C ASN A 82 9.19 -4.38 -26.08
N GLY A 83 9.38 -4.63 -27.37
CA GLY A 83 10.57 -5.26 -27.93
C GLY A 83 10.45 -6.78 -27.96
N ASN A 84 11.55 -7.49 -27.67
CA ASN A 84 11.60 -8.95 -27.62
C ASN A 84 11.35 -9.43 -26.17
N THR A 85 10.18 -9.10 -25.62
CA THR A 85 9.83 -9.50 -24.25
C THR A 85 9.19 -10.89 -24.24
N MET A 86 9.58 -11.75 -23.30
CA MET A 86 8.97 -13.06 -23.13
C MET A 86 8.54 -13.29 -21.69
N THR A 87 7.33 -13.83 -21.48
CA THR A 87 6.92 -14.36 -20.17
C THR A 87 6.63 -15.84 -20.28
N GLY A 88 7.00 -16.62 -19.26
CA GLY A 88 6.73 -18.05 -19.23
C GLY A 88 6.78 -18.60 -17.81
N SER A 89 6.85 -19.91 -17.67
CA SER A 89 7.00 -20.54 -16.36
C SER A 89 8.13 -21.56 -16.32
N ILE A 90 8.72 -21.69 -15.15
CA ILE A 90 9.71 -22.71 -14.80
C ILE A 90 9.26 -23.36 -13.50
N ASP A 91 9.76 -24.55 -13.20
CA ASP A 91 9.61 -25.15 -11.88
C ASP A 91 11.01 -25.32 -11.29
N SER A 92 11.36 -24.46 -10.33
CA SER A 92 12.68 -24.50 -9.71
C SER A 92 12.93 -25.80 -8.92
N SER A 93 11.88 -26.53 -8.55
CA SER A 93 12.00 -27.83 -7.88
C SER A 93 12.44 -28.96 -8.81
N GLN A 94 12.32 -28.77 -10.13
CA GLN A 94 12.53 -29.81 -11.15
C GLN A 94 13.71 -29.50 -12.10
N ALA A 95 14.27 -28.29 -12.08
CA ALA A 95 15.11 -27.82 -13.19
C ALA A 95 16.63 -28.02 -12.96
N THR A 96 17.26 -28.74 -13.90
CA THR A 96 18.71 -28.66 -14.21
C THR A 96 19.02 -27.64 -15.32
N HIS A 97 18.00 -27.11 -16.02
CA HIS A 97 18.16 -26.23 -17.19
C HIS A 97 17.43 -24.89 -17.03
N TYR A 98 18.11 -23.90 -16.43
CA TYR A 98 17.55 -22.58 -16.10
C TYR A 98 17.78 -21.48 -17.14
N HIS A 99 18.35 -21.80 -18.31
CA HIS A 99 18.61 -20.82 -19.38
C HIS A 99 17.67 -20.95 -20.58
N SER A 100 16.90 -22.04 -20.65
CA SER A 100 15.86 -22.24 -21.65
C SER A 100 14.51 -21.93 -21.02
N ILE A 101 13.76 -20.98 -21.59
CA ILE A 101 12.32 -20.88 -21.32
C ILE A 101 11.71 -22.23 -21.67
N ILE A 102 11.02 -22.85 -20.72
CA ILE A 102 10.26 -24.07 -20.99
C ILE A 102 8.98 -23.61 -21.69
N THR A 103 9.04 -23.51 -23.02
CA THR A 103 7.94 -23.06 -23.88
C THR A 103 6.76 -24.05 -23.93
N SER A 104 6.89 -25.23 -23.31
CA SER A 104 5.90 -26.32 -23.38
C SER A 104 4.89 -26.35 -22.23
N SER A 105 5.04 -25.51 -21.20
CA SER A 105 4.18 -25.54 -20.02
C SER A 105 3.15 -24.39 -20.05
N GLN A 106 1.88 -24.74 -20.28
CA GLN A 106 0.75 -23.79 -20.40
C GLN A 106 0.41 -23.00 -19.13
N ASN A 107 1.06 -23.29 -17.99
CA ASN A 107 0.63 -22.78 -16.70
C ASN A 107 1.75 -21.94 -16.05
N GLY A 108 1.51 -20.66 -15.81
CA GLY A 108 2.29 -19.83 -14.88
C GLY A 108 2.89 -18.54 -15.45
N GLY A 109 3.03 -18.39 -16.78
CA GLY A 109 3.52 -17.14 -17.39
C GLY A 109 2.51 -16.00 -17.42
N ASP A 110 1.48 -16.06 -16.56
CA ASP A 110 0.32 -15.18 -16.59
C ASP A 110 0.72 -13.74 -16.27
N VAL A 111 0.11 -12.80 -17.00
CA VAL A 111 0.29 -11.38 -16.78
C VAL A 111 -1.05 -10.70 -16.58
N ALA A 112 -1.11 -9.69 -15.72
CA ALA A 112 -2.36 -9.06 -15.36
C ALA A 112 -2.22 -7.54 -15.14
N SER A 113 -3.26 -6.82 -15.52
CA SER A 113 -3.48 -5.45 -15.10
C SER A 113 -4.98 -5.09 -15.19
N PRO A 114 -5.58 -4.49 -14.14
CA PRO A 114 -6.92 -3.93 -14.26
C PRO A 114 -6.95 -2.65 -15.11
N GLY A 115 -5.78 -2.03 -15.34
CA GLY A 115 -5.63 -0.88 -16.22
C GLY A 115 -5.30 -1.26 -17.66
N LYS A 116 -4.34 -0.56 -18.25
CA LYS A 116 -3.94 -0.74 -19.65
C LYS A 116 -2.84 -1.79 -19.75
N ILE A 117 -3.00 -2.77 -20.64
CA ILE A 117 -1.92 -3.66 -21.07
C ILE A 117 -1.52 -3.24 -22.48
N GLU A 118 -0.28 -2.79 -22.66
CA GLU A 118 0.29 -2.47 -23.96
C GLU A 118 1.31 -3.52 -24.35
N VAL A 119 1.13 -4.14 -25.51
CA VAL A 119 2.06 -5.13 -26.05
C VAL A 119 2.50 -4.70 -27.44
N THR A 120 3.80 -4.48 -27.59
CA THR A 120 4.45 -4.05 -28.84
C THR A 120 5.75 -4.82 -29.08
N GLY A 121 6.23 -4.84 -30.33
CA GLY A 121 7.39 -5.66 -30.73
C GLY A 121 7.10 -7.17 -30.71
N ASN A 122 8.16 -7.97 -30.79
CA ASN A 122 8.09 -9.44 -30.74
C ASN A 122 7.93 -9.95 -29.29
N THR A 123 6.79 -9.63 -28.68
CA THR A 123 6.48 -10.06 -27.32
C THR A 123 5.76 -11.41 -27.31
N ASN A 124 6.31 -12.41 -26.61
CA ASN A 124 5.71 -13.74 -26.45
C ASN A 124 5.27 -13.98 -24.99
N ILE A 125 3.96 -14.17 -24.77
CA ILE A 125 3.41 -14.46 -23.44
C ILE A 125 2.98 -15.94 -23.40
N PHE A 126 3.77 -16.79 -22.75
CA PHE A 126 3.46 -18.20 -22.51
C PHE A 126 2.60 -18.35 -21.24
N GLY A 127 1.43 -17.71 -21.27
CA GLY A 127 0.46 -17.68 -20.18
C GLY A 127 -0.84 -16.97 -20.58
N THR A 128 -1.65 -16.62 -19.59
CA THR A 128 -2.93 -15.92 -19.73
C THR A 128 -2.74 -14.42 -19.52
N ILE A 129 -3.31 -13.60 -20.40
CA ILE A 129 -3.39 -12.14 -20.21
C ILE A 129 -4.72 -11.81 -19.54
N HIS A 130 -4.66 -11.20 -18.36
CA HIS A 130 -5.82 -10.72 -17.62
C HIS A 130 -5.86 -9.19 -17.61
N GLY A 131 -6.59 -8.58 -18.56
CA GLY A 131 -6.75 -7.13 -18.61
C GLY A 131 -7.18 -6.60 -19.98
N LYS A 132 -7.25 -5.26 -20.11
CA LYS A 132 -7.55 -4.60 -21.39
C LYS A 132 -6.29 -4.49 -22.22
N LEU A 133 -6.17 -5.37 -23.22
CA LEU A 133 -5.08 -5.33 -24.18
C LEU A 133 -5.26 -4.18 -25.19
N SER A 134 -4.20 -3.40 -25.38
CA SER A 134 -4.06 -2.35 -26.38
C SER A 134 -2.77 -2.59 -27.15
N GLY A 135 -2.80 -2.44 -28.48
CA GLY A 135 -1.65 -2.68 -29.36
C GLY A 135 -1.78 -3.91 -30.24
N ARG A 136 -0.91 -3.96 -31.27
CA ARG A 136 -0.78 -5.06 -32.23
C ARG A 136 0.35 -5.95 -31.73
N ALA A 137 0.05 -6.95 -30.90
CA ALA A 137 1.02 -8.01 -30.65
C ALA A 137 1.29 -8.70 -32.00
N THR A 138 2.56 -8.78 -32.45
CA THR A 138 2.90 -9.62 -33.61
C THR A 138 2.61 -11.06 -33.21
N PRO A 139 1.66 -11.73 -33.86
CA PRO A 139 1.23 -13.04 -33.41
C PRO A 139 2.25 -14.06 -33.89
N GLN A 140 3.24 -14.37 -33.05
CA GLN A 140 3.36 -15.77 -32.65
C GLN A 140 2.41 -16.02 -31.47
N LEU A 141 1.12 -15.68 -31.69
CA LEU A 141 0.01 -16.27 -30.95
C LEU A 141 -0.02 -17.74 -31.37
N ASN A 142 0.86 -18.55 -30.79
CA ASN A 142 0.64 -19.98 -30.76
C ASN A 142 -0.73 -20.17 -30.08
N ALA A 143 -1.58 -21.02 -30.65
CA ALA A 143 -3.03 -21.14 -30.48
C ALA A 143 -3.57 -21.45 -29.05
N TRP A 144 -2.83 -21.05 -28.02
CA TRP A 144 -3.01 -21.40 -26.62
C TRP A 144 -3.30 -20.20 -25.71
N MET A 145 -3.22 -18.97 -26.21
CA MET A 145 -3.65 -17.79 -25.44
C MET A 145 -5.18 -17.77 -25.31
N LYS A 146 -5.68 -18.12 -24.13
CA LYS A 146 -7.02 -17.70 -23.72
C LYS A 146 -6.92 -16.24 -23.30
N ILE A 147 -7.48 -15.31 -24.09
CA ILE A 147 -7.83 -14.00 -23.53
C ILE A 147 -8.97 -14.28 -22.56
N GLY A 148 -8.62 -14.47 -21.30
CA GLY A 148 -9.59 -14.69 -20.25
C GLY A 148 -10.50 -13.47 -20.16
N LYS A 149 -11.76 -13.59 -20.59
CA LYS A 149 -12.84 -12.70 -20.14
C LYS A 149 -13.19 -12.93 -18.67
N THR A 150 -12.45 -13.80 -17.98
CA THR A 150 -12.50 -13.92 -16.53
C THR A 150 -12.25 -12.55 -15.95
N LYS A 151 -13.29 -11.99 -15.33
CA LYS A 151 -13.18 -10.81 -14.48
C LYS A 151 -11.93 -11.02 -13.63
N LEU A 152 -11.01 -10.06 -13.60
CA LEU A 152 -10.07 -9.99 -12.48
C LEU A 152 -10.97 -10.10 -11.25
N ASP A 153 -10.85 -11.19 -10.50
CA ASP A 153 -11.68 -11.37 -9.34
C ASP A 153 -11.46 -10.14 -8.48
N LYS A 154 -12.54 -9.41 -8.18
CA LYS A 154 -12.46 -8.26 -7.26
C LYS A 154 -11.94 -8.70 -5.89
N ASP A 155 -11.98 -10.01 -5.66
CA ASP A 155 -11.50 -10.73 -4.51
C ASP A 155 -10.10 -11.33 -4.72
N CYS A 156 -9.32 -10.90 -5.73
CA CYS A 156 -7.91 -11.26 -5.82
C CYS A 156 -7.26 -10.90 -4.46
N PRO A 157 -6.86 -11.88 -3.63
CA PRO A 157 -6.55 -11.64 -2.22
C PRO A 157 -5.41 -10.63 -2.01
N VAL A 158 -4.63 -10.43 -3.08
CA VAL A 158 -3.55 -9.46 -3.24
C VAL A 158 -4.01 -8.01 -3.09
N LEU A 159 -5.22 -7.67 -3.54
CA LEU A 159 -5.73 -6.29 -3.54
C LEU A 159 -6.20 -5.81 -2.16
N ASN A 160 -6.73 -6.73 -1.33
CA ASN A 160 -7.41 -6.37 -0.07
C ASN A 160 -6.55 -6.53 1.19
N ARG A 161 -5.32 -7.03 1.08
CA ARG A 161 -4.38 -7.09 2.20
C ARG A 161 -3.20 -6.16 1.94
N GLN A 162 -3.29 -4.92 2.42
CA GLN A 162 -2.09 -4.16 2.70
C GLN A 162 -1.22 -5.02 3.61
N VAL A 163 -0.03 -5.40 3.13
CA VAL A 163 0.99 -5.96 3.99
C VAL A 163 1.34 -4.86 4.98
N LYS A 164 0.76 -4.90 6.18
CA LYS A 164 1.17 -4.00 7.26
C LYS A 164 2.60 -4.38 7.60
N LEU A 165 3.53 -3.55 7.12
CA LEU A 165 4.91 -3.59 7.57
C LEU A 165 4.89 -3.17 9.04
N ASP A 166 4.87 -4.14 9.94
CA ASP A 166 5.05 -3.87 11.35
C ASP A 166 6.45 -3.27 11.54
N GLY A 167 6.49 -1.98 11.86
CA GLY A 167 7.73 -1.21 12.06
C GLY A 167 8.48 -1.60 13.34
N THR A 168 7.97 -2.57 14.11
CA THR A 168 8.52 -2.97 15.40
C THR A 168 9.56 -4.08 15.31
N LEU A 169 9.67 -4.79 14.17
CA LEU A 169 10.70 -5.82 14.02
C LEU A 169 12.07 -5.19 13.77
N PRO A 170 13.11 -5.57 14.53
CA PRO A 170 14.46 -5.07 14.30
C PRO A 170 14.94 -5.51 12.92
N ARG A 171 15.26 -4.54 12.06
CA ARG A 171 15.80 -4.75 10.72
C ARG A 171 17.28 -4.41 10.71
N THR A 172 18.06 -5.21 9.99
CA THR A 172 19.47 -4.90 9.78
C THR A 172 19.56 -3.82 8.71
N LYS A 173 20.21 -2.68 8.99
CA LYS A 173 20.41 -1.65 7.96
C LYS A 173 21.33 -2.18 6.88
N LEU A 174 20.85 -2.18 5.65
CA LEU A 174 21.61 -2.57 4.46
C LEU A 174 22.64 -1.49 4.09
N GLY A 175 22.53 -0.26 4.62
CA GLY A 175 23.52 0.81 4.43
C GLY A 175 24.94 0.44 4.89
N ASP A 176 25.05 -0.57 5.77
CA ASP A 176 26.34 -1.12 6.23
C ASP A 176 26.89 -2.21 5.29
N TYR A 177 26.12 -2.60 4.26
CA TYR A 177 26.52 -3.60 3.28
C TYR A 177 27.50 -2.99 2.27
N LYS A 178 28.80 -3.21 2.49
CA LYS A 178 29.89 -2.68 1.66
C LYS A 178 30.06 -3.38 0.29
N GLY A 179 29.11 -4.20 -0.14
CA GLY A 179 29.26 -5.05 -1.34
C GLY A 179 30.19 -6.24 -1.09
N GLY A 180 29.98 -7.34 -1.81
CA GLY A 180 30.90 -8.49 -1.84
C GLY A 180 30.61 -9.65 -0.88
N ALA A 181 30.13 -9.40 0.35
CA ALA A 181 29.77 -10.49 1.26
C ALA A 181 28.31 -10.90 1.07
N PRO A 182 27.96 -12.17 0.81
CA PRO A 182 26.57 -12.56 0.56
C PRO A 182 25.65 -12.30 1.77
N LEU A 183 24.43 -11.82 1.52
CA LEU A 183 23.40 -11.64 2.53
C LEU A 183 22.98 -13.00 3.12
N LYS A 184 22.85 -13.02 4.45
CA LYS A 184 22.33 -14.17 5.20
C LYS A 184 20.81 -14.05 5.38
N GLY A 185 20.15 -15.14 5.73
CA GLY A 185 18.69 -15.16 5.85
C GLY A 185 18.18 -14.21 6.93
N GLY A 186 17.28 -13.29 6.59
CA GLY A 186 16.74 -12.31 7.52
C GLY A 186 16.20 -11.05 6.87
N ASP A 187 15.91 -10.08 7.74
CA ASP A 187 15.19 -8.86 7.39
C ASP A 187 16.15 -7.69 7.37
N TYR A 188 16.15 -7.00 6.23
CA TYR A 188 17.03 -5.89 5.94
C TYR A 188 16.21 -4.65 5.62
N GLU A 189 16.68 -3.50 6.06
CA GLU A 189 16.10 -2.20 5.72
C GLU A 189 17.11 -1.39 4.91
N ALA A 190 16.65 -0.79 3.80
CA ALA A 190 17.53 -0.05 2.90
C ALA A 190 16.82 1.18 2.35
N THR A 191 17.55 2.26 2.07
CA THR A 191 16.98 3.44 1.39
C THR A 191 17.08 3.35 -0.14
N SER A 192 17.83 2.35 -0.61
CA SER A 192 18.03 1.93 -1.99
C SER A 192 18.57 0.48 -2.01
N LEU A 193 18.38 -0.24 -3.13
CA LEU A 193 19.12 -1.49 -3.35
C LEU A 193 20.58 -1.20 -3.69
N PRO A 194 21.57 -2.04 -3.29
CA PRO A 194 23.00 -1.83 -3.59
C PRO A 194 23.46 -2.43 -4.94
N ALA A 195 24.70 -2.05 -5.33
CA ALA A 195 25.48 -2.37 -6.55
C ALA A 195 25.21 -3.75 -7.17
N SER A 196 25.15 -4.67 -6.25
CA SER A 196 25.03 -6.08 -6.44
C SER A 196 24.53 -6.58 -5.10
N VAL A 197 23.51 -7.42 -5.13
CA VAL A 197 23.08 -8.17 -3.97
C VAL A 197 23.47 -9.60 -4.25
N SER A 198 24.49 -10.08 -3.53
CA SER A 198 24.79 -11.50 -3.47
C SER A 198 24.08 -12.08 -2.26
N ILE A 199 23.59 -13.30 -2.37
CA ILE A 199 22.86 -14.00 -1.33
C ILE A 199 23.53 -15.33 -1.08
N CYS A 200 23.62 -15.76 0.17
CA CYS A 200 24.29 -17.01 0.52
C CYS A 200 23.62 -18.21 -0.19
N GLU A 201 24.41 -19.15 -0.71
CA GLU A 201 23.90 -20.31 -1.45
C GLU A 201 23.02 -21.22 -0.57
N ASN A 202 23.26 -21.25 0.74
CA ASN A 202 22.59 -22.12 1.71
C ASN A 202 21.74 -21.34 2.71
N LEU A 203 20.85 -20.48 2.19
CA LEU A 203 19.85 -19.85 3.04
C LEU A 203 18.88 -20.85 3.65
N THR A 204 18.83 -20.90 4.98
CA THR A 204 17.76 -21.57 5.74
C THR A 204 16.52 -20.70 5.89
N ARG A 205 16.64 -19.39 5.67
CA ARG A 205 15.56 -18.39 5.74
C ARG A 205 15.70 -17.40 4.60
N ALA A 206 14.58 -16.90 4.09
CA ALA A 206 14.58 -15.87 3.05
C ALA A 206 15.31 -14.59 3.49
N VAL A 207 15.92 -13.91 2.52
CA VAL A 207 16.36 -12.51 2.63
C VAL A 207 15.19 -11.63 2.23
N ARG A 208 14.74 -10.78 3.14
CA ARG A 208 13.66 -9.81 2.92
C ARG A 208 14.24 -8.41 3.01
N ILE A 209 14.13 -7.65 1.94
CA ILE A 209 14.63 -6.27 1.87
C ILE A 209 13.44 -5.32 1.85
N PHE A 210 13.33 -4.52 2.91
CA PHE A 210 12.33 -3.46 3.06
C PHE A 210 12.97 -2.14 2.65
N ILE A 211 12.50 -1.57 1.55
CA ILE A 211 13.04 -0.32 1.04
C ILE A 211 12.22 0.86 1.55
N THR A 212 12.87 1.81 2.20
CA THR A 212 12.30 3.06 2.69
C THR A 212 12.45 4.17 1.66
N ASP A 213 11.46 5.07 1.62
CA ASP A 213 11.43 6.18 0.66
C ASP A 213 12.05 7.47 1.21
N ASP A 214 13.10 7.33 2.02
CA ASP A 214 13.78 8.41 2.74
C ASP A 214 14.98 8.99 1.99
N SER A 215 15.37 8.42 0.83
CA SER A 215 16.48 8.93 0.02
C SER A 215 16.04 9.96 -1.03
N THR A 216 16.89 10.97 -1.26
CA THR A 216 16.71 12.00 -2.29
C THR A 216 16.99 11.52 -3.72
N ALA A 217 17.40 10.26 -3.89
CA ALA A 217 17.72 9.70 -5.20
C ALA A 217 16.48 9.64 -6.10
N SER A 218 16.63 9.84 -7.41
CA SER A 218 15.52 9.80 -8.39
C SER A 218 14.98 8.39 -8.68
N LYS A 219 15.68 7.34 -8.21
CA LYS A 219 15.32 5.93 -8.36
C LYS A 219 15.79 5.13 -7.14
N VAL A 220 15.06 4.08 -6.81
CA VAL A 220 15.30 3.23 -5.63
C VAL A 220 16.36 2.17 -5.91
N ALA A 221 16.47 1.75 -7.16
CA ALA A 221 17.42 0.76 -7.60
C ALA A 221 17.85 1.06 -9.03
N ALA A 222 19.14 0.86 -9.31
CA ALA A 222 19.69 0.82 -10.64
C ALA A 222 20.54 -0.44 -10.72
N TYR A 223 19.91 -1.62 -10.83
CA TYR A 223 20.65 -2.88 -10.65
C TYR A 223 20.34 -4.00 -11.62
N GLY A 224 21.43 -4.61 -12.10
CA GLY A 224 21.49 -6.04 -12.33
C GLY A 224 22.17 -6.70 -11.14
N PRO A 225 21.44 -7.14 -10.10
CA PRO A 225 22.00 -8.15 -9.25
C PRO A 225 22.14 -9.39 -10.14
N ARG A 226 23.38 -9.80 -10.41
CA ARG A 226 23.62 -11.18 -10.84
C ARG A 226 23.33 -12.01 -9.61
N CYS A 227 22.11 -12.52 -9.51
CA CYS A 227 21.80 -13.54 -8.52
C CYS A 227 22.50 -14.82 -9.02
N ASP A 228 23.78 -15.00 -8.70
CA ASP A 228 24.54 -16.24 -8.93
C ASP A 228 24.05 -17.36 -7.99
N TYR A 229 22.74 -17.57 -7.99
CA TYR A 229 22.07 -18.46 -7.08
C TYR A 229 21.80 -19.78 -7.80
N ARG A 230 22.57 -20.82 -7.48
CA ARG A 230 22.51 -22.16 -8.12
C ARG A 230 21.12 -22.80 -8.10
N ASN A 231 20.27 -22.48 -7.13
CA ASN A 231 18.94 -23.10 -7.01
C ASN A 231 17.79 -22.21 -7.51
N LYS A 232 18.08 -21.00 -8.02
CA LYS A 232 17.13 -20.00 -8.58
C LYS A 232 15.70 -20.04 -7.98
N ASP A 233 15.61 -20.07 -6.64
CA ASP A 233 14.36 -20.10 -5.89
C ASP A 233 13.98 -18.65 -5.52
N PRO A 234 12.97 -18.05 -6.18
CA PRO A 234 12.58 -16.67 -5.96
C PRO A 234 12.04 -16.42 -4.56
N LYS A 235 11.66 -17.46 -3.79
CA LYS A 235 11.20 -17.30 -2.40
C LYS A 235 12.31 -16.82 -1.48
N ARG A 236 13.57 -17.04 -1.85
CA ARG A 236 14.74 -16.72 -1.03
C ARG A 236 15.12 -15.24 -1.05
N LEU A 237 14.68 -14.47 -2.04
CA LEU A 237 14.84 -13.02 -2.10
C LEU A 237 13.48 -12.35 -2.26
N GLN A 238 13.09 -11.55 -1.27
CA GLN A 238 11.83 -10.81 -1.29
C GLN A 238 12.13 -9.33 -1.14
N ILE A 239 11.60 -8.51 -2.03
CA ILE A 239 11.79 -7.07 -2.05
C ILE A 239 10.43 -6.41 -1.80
N TYR A 240 10.35 -5.63 -0.73
CA TYR A 240 9.16 -4.88 -0.33
C TYR A 240 9.45 -3.40 -0.43
N TYR A 241 8.66 -2.69 -1.22
CA TYR A 241 8.84 -1.26 -1.41
C TYR A 241 7.49 -0.55 -1.48
N LEU A 242 7.24 0.38 -0.56
CA LEU A 242 5.97 1.12 -0.49
C LEU A 242 6.09 2.57 -0.98
N GLY A 243 7.26 2.98 -1.47
CA GLY A 243 7.45 4.30 -2.05
C GLY A 243 7.00 4.39 -3.51
N TYR A 244 7.21 5.56 -4.12
CA TYR A 244 6.69 5.88 -5.46
C TYR A 244 7.77 5.90 -6.56
N ARG A 245 9.04 6.00 -6.18
CA ARG A 245 10.15 6.06 -7.13
C ARG A 245 10.35 4.74 -7.89
N PRO A 246 10.84 4.76 -9.14
CA PRO A 246 10.97 3.55 -9.92
C PRO A 246 12.03 2.59 -9.36
N ILE A 247 11.75 1.29 -9.46
CA ILE A 247 12.71 0.19 -9.35
C ILE A 247 13.17 -0.15 -10.77
N VAL A 248 14.48 -0.05 -11.04
CA VAL A 248 15.03 -0.31 -12.38
C VAL A 248 15.92 -1.55 -12.38
N PHE A 249 15.51 -2.56 -13.14
CA PHE A 249 16.31 -3.72 -13.51
C PHE A 249 17.01 -3.42 -14.84
N GLY A 250 18.30 -3.10 -14.77
CA GLY A 250 19.09 -2.61 -15.91
C GLY A 250 19.65 -3.72 -16.81
N HIS A 251 20.57 -3.32 -17.70
CA HIS A 251 21.28 -4.16 -18.66
C HIS A 251 21.88 -5.45 -18.05
N ASN A 252 21.69 -6.58 -18.73
CA ASN A 252 22.22 -7.90 -18.35
C ASN A 252 21.86 -8.35 -16.93
N SER A 253 20.74 -7.87 -16.39
CA SER A 253 20.27 -8.28 -15.07
C SER A 253 19.78 -9.72 -15.10
N ASN A 254 20.15 -10.51 -14.07
CA ASN A 254 19.67 -11.88 -13.88
C ASN A 254 19.16 -12.03 -12.45
N VAL A 255 17.89 -11.72 -12.28
CA VAL A 255 17.26 -11.54 -10.96
C VAL A 255 16.37 -12.73 -10.66
N CYS A 256 16.49 -13.28 -9.46
CA CYS A 256 15.56 -14.29 -8.95
C CYS A 256 14.94 -13.80 -7.64
N ALA A 257 13.71 -13.29 -7.69
CA ALA A 257 13.11 -12.60 -6.55
C ALA A 257 11.57 -12.54 -6.62
N LEU A 258 10.96 -12.28 -5.46
CA LEU A 258 9.61 -11.76 -5.34
C LEU A 258 9.67 -10.25 -5.10
N VAL A 259 8.96 -9.46 -5.91
CA VAL A 259 8.93 -7.99 -5.80
C VAL A 259 7.51 -7.54 -5.51
N TYR A 260 7.32 -6.84 -4.40
CA TYR A 260 6.06 -6.21 -4.02
C TYR A 260 6.28 -4.70 -3.89
N ALA A 261 5.83 -3.96 -4.90
CA ALA A 261 6.04 -2.52 -5.06
C ALA A 261 4.77 -1.78 -5.53
N PRO A 262 3.64 -1.89 -4.80
CA PRO A 262 2.29 -1.55 -5.29
C PRO A 262 2.07 -0.09 -5.67
N HIS A 263 2.99 0.81 -5.33
CA HIS A 263 2.91 2.25 -5.60
C HIS A 263 4.01 2.74 -6.54
N ALA A 264 4.92 1.84 -6.95
CA ALA A 264 6.09 2.18 -7.73
C ALA A 264 5.98 1.67 -9.17
N GLU A 265 6.75 2.30 -10.05
CA GLU A 265 7.03 1.73 -11.37
C GLU A 265 8.19 0.73 -11.27
N VAL A 266 8.05 -0.43 -11.90
CA VAL A 266 9.14 -1.37 -12.14
C VAL A 266 9.52 -1.31 -13.63
N LYS A 267 10.76 -0.90 -13.89
CA LYS A 267 11.33 -0.86 -15.25
C LYS A 267 12.27 -2.03 -15.43
N MET A 268 12.07 -2.80 -16.49
CA MET A 268 12.96 -3.86 -16.93
C MET A 268 13.50 -3.49 -18.31
N GLY A 269 14.82 -3.29 -18.41
CA GLY A 269 15.51 -3.37 -19.68
C GLY A 269 16.22 -2.11 -20.19
N ASP A 270 17.13 -2.45 -21.10
CA ASP A 270 17.91 -1.68 -22.06
C ASP A 270 18.84 -2.64 -22.85
N ASN A 271 19.06 -3.89 -22.38
CA ASN A 271 19.37 -5.11 -23.16
C ASN A 271 19.49 -6.35 -22.23
N ASN A 272 18.92 -7.50 -22.60
CA ASN A 272 19.03 -8.83 -21.96
C ASN A 272 18.74 -8.90 -20.44
N CYS A 273 17.54 -8.49 -20.02
CA CYS A 273 17.09 -8.70 -18.64
C CYS A 273 16.43 -10.07 -18.49
N HIS A 274 16.88 -10.86 -17.52
CA HIS A 274 16.26 -12.13 -17.12
C HIS A 274 15.75 -12.02 -15.69
N PHE A 275 14.46 -12.21 -15.51
CA PHE A 275 13.80 -12.21 -14.21
C PHE A 275 13.14 -13.57 -13.97
N THR A 276 13.36 -14.16 -12.80
CA THR A 276 12.69 -15.39 -12.36
C THR A 276 11.96 -15.11 -11.05
N GLY A 277 10.64 -15.27 -11.02
CA GLY A 277 9.80 -15.01 -9.85
C GLY A 277 8.51 -14.28 -10.21
N ALA A 278 8.07 -13.38 -9.33
CA ALA A 278 6.84 -12.62 -9.52
C ALA A 278 7.03 -11.14 -9.15
N ILE A 279 6.41 -10.25 -9.93
CA ILE A 279 6.45 -8.81 -9.73
C ILE A 279 5.04 -8.27 -9.58
N ILE A 280 4.80 -7.52 -8.50
CA ILE A 280 3.61 -6.72 -8.28
C ILE A 280 4.02 -5.26 -8.17
N ALA A 281 3.49 -4.40 -9.04
CA ALA A 281 3.83 -2.99 -9.06
C ALA A 281 2.64 -2.10 -9.45
N ASP A 282 2.75 -0.79 -9.30
CA ASP A 282 1.75 0.13 -9.87
C ASP A 282 1.83 0.11 -11.40
N LYS A 283 3.05 0.30 -11.92
CA LYS A 283 3.34 0.23 -13.35
C LYS A 283 4.49 -0.73 -13.60
N ILE A 284 4.39 -1.53 -14.66
CA ILE A 284 5.49 -2.39 -15.12
C ILE A 284 5.80 -2.05 -16.57
N THR A 285 7.05 -1.70 -16.83
CA THR A 285 7.54 -1.35 -18.17
C THR A 285 8.70 -2.27 -18.52
N ALA A 286 8.53 -3.18 -19.48
CA ALA A 286 9.56 -4.05 -20.02
C ALA A 286 9.93 -3.61 -21.44
N VAL A 287 11.21 -3.31 -21.70
CA VAL A 287 11.68 -2.82 -23.00
C VAL A 287 12.92 -3.59 -23.46
N GLY A 288 12.95 -3.99 -24.73
CA GLY A 288 14.10 -4.64 -25.36
C GLY A 288 14.03 -6.16 -25.21
N ASN A 289 15.17 -6.81 -24.94
CA ASN A 289 15.24 -8.26 -24.73
C ASN A 289 15.00 -8.56 -23.24
N VAL A 290 13.76 -8.85 -22.86
CA VAL A 290 13.39 -9.16 -21.47
C VAL A 290 12.80 -10.57 -21.41
N THR A 291 13.20 -11.38 -20.45
CA THR A 291 12.62 -12.69 -20.16
C THR A 291 12.15 -12.75 -18.73
N VAL A 292 10.88 -13.09 -18.50
CA VAL A 292 10.28 -13.25 -17.19
C VAL A 292 9.78 -14.68 -17.02
N ASN A 293 10.38 -15.44 -16.12
CA ASN A 293 9.98 -16.80 -15.78
C ASN A 293 9.27 -16.82 -14.43
N TYR A 294 7.99 -17.13 -14.42
CA TYR A 294 7.30 -17.41 -13.18
C TYR A 294 7.68 -18.78 -12.65
N ASP A 295 8.08 -18.86 -11.39
CA ASP A 295 8.38 -20.13 -10.76
C ASP A 295 7.09 -20.80 -10.23
N ARG A 296 6.71 -21.92 -10.82
CA ARG A 296 5.55 -22.73 -10.41
C ARG A 296 5.70 -23.26 -8.99
N ALA A 297 6.91 -23.35 -8.43
CA ALA A 297 7.06 -23.66 -7.01
C ALA A 297 6.37 -22.60 -6.11
N LEU A 298 6.03 -21.42 -6.63
CA LEU A 298 5.25 -20.39 -5.93
C LEU A 298 3.75 -20.72 -5.86
N THR A 299 3.16 -21.52 -6.77
CA THR A 299 1.71 -21.81 -6.73
C THR A 299 1.31 -22.73 -5.59
N GLY A 300 2.23 -23.58 -5.11
CA GLY A 300 2.00 -24.50 -3.98
C GLY A 300 2.02 -23.85 -2.59
N TYR A 301 2.36 -22.56 -2.50
CA TYR A 301 2.41 -21.80 -1.24
C TYR A 301 1.20 -20.88 -1.04
N GLY A 302 0.19 -21.01 -1.91
CA GLY A 302 -1.13 -20.46 -1.62
C GLY A 302 -1.56 -20.89 -0.22
N PHE A 303 -2.14 -19.95 0.52
CA PHE A 303 -2.66 -20.17 1.87
C PHE A 303 -3.66 -21.34 1.83
N VAL A 304 -3.18 -22.57 2.03
CA VAL A 304 -4.04 -23.68 2.46
C VAL A 304 -4.44 -23.26 3.87
N PRO A 305 -5.71 -22.92 4.14
CA PRO A 305 -6.13 -22.75 5.52
C PRO A 305 -5.73 -24.04 6.25
N SER A 306 -4.98 -23.88 7.34
CA SER A 306 -4.52 -25.01 8.15
C SER A 306 -5.70 -25.94 8.39
N LYS A 307 -5.52 -27.24 8.11
CA LYS A 307 -6.56 -28.26 8.35
C LYS A 307 -7.08 -28.30 9.80
N GLU A 308 -6.43 -27.62 10.74
CA GLU A 308 -6.89 -27.43 12.12
C GLU A 308 -8.14 -26.54 12.28
N SER A 309 -8.68 -25.93 11.22
CA SER A 309 -10.00 -25.26 11.24
C SER A 309 -11.10 -26.01 10.47
N ALA A 310 -10.88 -27.27 10.10
CA ALA A 310 -11.83 -28.08 9.32
C ALA A 310 -12.95 -28.77 10.13
N GLU A 311 -13.29 -28.29 11.33
CA GLU A 311 -14.37 -28.90 12.13
C GLU A 311 -15.67 -28.10 12.24
N LEU A 312 -15.77 -26.92 11.60
CA LEU A 312 -17.05 -26.20 11.46
C LEU A 312 -17.10 -25.55 10.08
N ASP A 313 -17.39 -26.36 9.06
CA ASP A 313 -17.94 -25.81 7.82
C ASP A 313 -19.19 -24.99 8.20
N PRO A 314 -19.25 -23.68 7.89
CA PRO A 314 -20.50 -22.96 8.02
C PRO A 314 -21.53 -23.72 7.16
N PRO A 315 -22.75 -23.98 7.68
CA PRO A 315 -23.74 -24.74 6.94
C PRO A 315 -23.88 -24.13 5.54
N GLU A 316 -23.87 -25.00 4.52
CA GLU A 316 -24.05 -24.56 3.13
C GLU A 316 -25.20 -23.54 3.10
N PRO A 317 -24.97 -22.32 2.58
CA PRO A 317 -26.04 -21.35 2.51
C PRO A 317 -27.20 -22.01 1.78
N PRO A 318 -28.43 -21.93 2.30
CA PRO A 318 -29.57 -22.63 1.74
C PRO A 318 -29.62 -22.38 0.25
N GLN A 319 -29.84 -23.43 -0.54
CA GLN A 319 -29.93 -23.31 -1.99
C GLN A 319 -31.15 -22.48 -2.38
N LEU A 320 -31.00 -21.15 -2.32
CA LEU A 320 -32.04 -20.21 -2.66
C LEU A 320 -32.35 -20.38 -4.14
N ASN A 321 -33.62 -20.55 -4.46
CA ASN A 321 -34.07 -20.57 -5.84
C ASN A 321 -33.82 -19.21 -6.50
N ARG A 322 -33.91 -19.13 -7.84
CA ARG A 322 -33.62 -17.91 -8.59
C ARG A 322 -34.41 -16.69 -8.08
N HIS A 323 -35.67 -16.86 -7.70
CA HIS A 323 -36.51 -15.79 -7.19
C HIS A 323 -36.07 -15.30 -5.80
N GLU A 324 -35.67 -16.20 -4.92
CA GLU A 324 -35.15 -15.85 -3.61
C GLU A 324 -33.80 -15.12 -3.69
N ARG A 325 -32.93 -15.49 -4.62
CA ARG A 325 -31.68 -14.76 -4.89
C ARG A 325 -31.94 -13.34 -5.40
N GLU A 326 -32.94 -13.15 -6.26
CA GLU A 326 -33.34 -11.83 -6.73
C GLU A 326 -33.94 -10.97 -5.61
N ARG A 327 -34.78 -11.55 -4.74
CA ARG A 327 -35.32 -10.86 -3.56
C ARG A 327 -34.20 -10.46 -2.59
N ALA A 328 -33.26 -11.35 -2.32
CA ALA A 328 -32.11 -11.08 -1.46
C ALA A 328 -31.24 -9.93 -2.02
N ARG A 329 -30.94 -9.95 -3.32
CA ARG A 329 -30.20 -8.86 -3.99
C ARG A 329 -30.95 -7.53 -3.97
N LYS A 330 -32.28 -7.55 -4.13
CA LYS A 330 -33.10 -6.34 -4.05
C LYS A 330 -33.06 -5.76 -2.63
N LYS A 331 -33.25 -6.59 -1.61
CA LYS A 331 -33.16 -6.21 -0.20
C LYS A 331 -31.78 -5.65 0.13
N GLU A 332 -30.71 -6.32 -0.29
CA GLU A 332 -29.33 -5.85 -0.09
C GLU A 332 -29.08 -4.46 -0.72
N ARG A 333 -29.64 -4.20 -1.91
CA ARG A 333 -29.57 -2.88 -2.55
C ARG A 333 -30.33 -1.82 -1.77
N GLU A 334 -31.53 -2.15 -1.27
CA GLU A 334 -32.34 -1.25 -0.44
C GLU A 334 -31.65 -0.94 0.90
N ASP A 335 -31.09 -1.96 1.56
CA ASP A 335 -30.37 -1.81 2.83
C ASP A 335 -29.10 -0.96 2.65
N ARG A 336 -28.34 -1.18 1.57
CA ARG A 336 -27.19 -0.31 1.21
C ARG A 336 -27.62 1.12 0.92
N SER A 337 -28.75 1.32 0.22
CA SER A 337 -29.29 2.65 -0.06
C SER A 337 -29.71 3.37 1.23
N ARG A 338 -30.33 2.66 2.17
CA ARG A 338 -30.72 3.22 3.48
C ARG A 338 -29.49 3.58 4.32
N ALA A 339 -28.49 2.69 4.37
CA ALA A 339 -27.24 2.95 5.08
C ALA A 339 -26.51 4.19 4.51
N TYR A 340 -26.51 4.36 3.19
CA TYR A 340 -25.95 5.53 2.53
C TYR A 340 -26.68 6.82 2.90
N GLU A 341 -28.02 6.85 2.84
CA GLU A 341 -28.81 8.03 3.21
C GLU A 341 -28.66 8.39 4.70
N GLN A 342 -28.57 7.39 5.58
CA GLN A 342 -28.29 7.61 7.00
C GLN A 342 -26.89 8.23 7.21
N ALA A 343 -25.86 7.72 6.54
CA ALA A 343 -24.51 8.28 6.62
C ALA A 343 -24.45 9.72 6.07
N LYS A 344 -25.14 9.99 4.96
CA LYS A 344 -25.25 11.32 4.35
C LYS A 344 -25.97 12.30 5.28
N SER A 345 -27.10 11.91 5.86
CA SER A 345 -27.86 12.72 6.82
C SER A 345 -27.02 13.05 8.05
N LYS A 346 -26.35 12.06 8.64
CA LYS A 346 -25.44 12.27 9.78
C LYS A 346 -24.32 13.25 9.44
N ARG A 347 -23.73 13.14 8.24
CA ARG A 347 -22.68 14.06 7.78
C ARG A 347 -23.18 15.49 7.63
N ILE A 348 -24.35 15.69 7.03
CA ILE A 348 -24.96 17.03 6.88
C ILE A 348 -25.28 17.62 8.25
N ALA A 349 -25.79 16.81 9.18
CA ALA A 349 -26.05 17.26 10.56
C ALA A 349 -24.77 17.72 11.26
N THR A 350 -23.67 16.95 11.16
CA THR A 350 -22.36 17.35 11.69
C THR A 350 -21.86 18.65 11.07
N LEU A 351 -21.98 18.81 9.75
CA LEU A 351 -21.61 20.05 9.06
C LEU A 351 -22.42 21.25 9.52
N LYS A 352 -23.74 21.10 9.65
CA LYS A 352 -24.64 22.14 10.17
C LYS A 352 -24.24 22.56 11.58
N ALA A 353 -23.96 21.60 12.46
CA ALA A 353 -23.51 21.88 13.82
C ALA A 353 -22.18 22.66 13.85
N LEU A 354 -21.21 22.27 13.01
CA LEU A 354 -19.93 22.98 12.89
C LEU A 354 -20.11 24.40 12.34
N VAL A 355 -20.90 24.58 11.27
CA VAL A 355 -21.14 25.90 10.67
C VAL A 355 -21.87 26.83 11.64
N GLN A 356 -22.83 26.32 12.40
CA GLN A 356 -23.54 27.09 13.44
C GLN A 356 -22.60 27.52 14.56
N LYS A 357 -21.65 26.66 14.95
CA LYS A 357 -20.69 26.92 16.03
C LYS A 357 -19.54 27.84 15.60
N TYR A 358 -19.16 27.83 14.32
CA TYR A 358 -17.99 28.52 13.79
C TYR A 358 -18.37 29.46 12.63
N PRO A 359 -18.68 30.75 12.91
CA PRO A 359 -19.16 31.72 11.92
C PRO A 359 -18.28 31.92 10.67
N ALA A 360 -16.97 31.68 10.75
CA ALA A 360 -16.07 31.73 9.60
C ALA A 360 -16.41 30.66 8.56
N LEU A 361 -16.90 29.50 8.99
CA LEU A 361 -17.32 28.41 8.11
C LEU A 361 -18.63 28.71 7.38
N ALA A 362 -19.50 29.54 7.98
CA ALA A 362 -20.75 29.97 7.34
C ALA A 362 -20.50 30.79 6.06
N ARG A 363 -19.40 31.56 6.02
CA ARG A 363 -19.01 32.37 4.85
C ARG A 363 -18.57 31.53 3.65
N LEU A 364 -18.20 30.27 3.87
CA LEU A 364 -17.74 29.35 2.82
C LEU A 364 -18.90 28.67 2.07
N ASP A 365 -20.13 28.86 2.53
CA ASP A 365 -21.32 28.26 1.91
C ASP A 365 -21.13 26.74 1.70
N ILE A 366 -20.72 26.05 2.78
CA ILE A 366 -20.35 24.62 2.74
C ILE A 366 -21.61 23.74 2.67
N ILE A 367 -22.75 24.25 3.14
CA ILE A 367 -24.01 23.50 3.24
C ILE A 367 -24.85 23.65 1.97
N ASP A 368 -25.04 24.89 1.50
CA ASP A 368 -26.00 25.22 0.45
C ASP A 368 -25.32 25.48 -0.92
N GLY A 369 -24.00 25.67 -0.91
CA GLY A 369 -23.23 25.85 -2.13
C GLY A 369 -23.29 24.60 -3.02
N PRO A 370 -23.12 24.76 -4.35
CA PRO A 370 -23.18 23.64 -5.27
C PRO A 370 -22.14 22.59 -4.86
N VAL A 371 -22.65 21.48 -4.33
CA VAL A 371 -21.88 20.24 -4.23
C VAL A 371 -21.70 19.81 -5.68
N ILE A 372 -20.47 19.84 -6.18
CA ILE A 372 -20.18 19.43 -7.56
C ILE A 372 -20.30 17.91 -7.64
N TYR A 373 -21.54 17.45 -7.64
CA TYR A 373 -22.01 16.08 -7.80
C TYR A 373 -23.45 16.14 -8.31
N GLU A 374 -23.65 15.88 -9.59
CA GLU A 374 -24.92 15.27 -10.00
C GLU A 374 -24.79 13.77 -9.75
N GLU A 375 -25.78 13.14 -9.14
CA GLU A 375 -25.98 11.68 -9.19
C GLU A 375 -27.30 11.49 -9.95
N GLY A 376 -27.20 11.21 -11.25
CA GLY A 376 -28.36 10.80 -12.03
C GLY A 376 -28.74 9.37 -11.67
N SER A 377 -29.90 9.19 -11.05
CA SER A 377 -30.62 7.92 -10.90
C SER A 377 -31.35 7.49 -12.20
N GLY A 378 -31.15 8.20 -13.31
CA GLY A 378 -31.67 7.84 -14.62
C GLY A 378 -30.69 6.99 -15.41
N GLY A 379 -31.08 5.76 -15.74
CA GLY A 379 -30.33 4.91 -16.66
C GLY A 379 -30.27 5.53 -18.06
N VAL A 380 -29.14 6.12 -18.43
CA VAL A 380 -28.80 6.27 -19.84
C VAL A 380 -28.31 4.91 -20.31
N ARG A 381 -29.17 4.21 -21.07
CA ARG A 381 -28.76 3.09 -21.92
C ARG A 381 -27.82 3.64 -23.00
N SER A 382 -26.52 3.66 -22.73
CA SER A 382 -25.51 3.49 -23.76
C SER A 382 -24.88 2.13 -23.56
N GLY A 383 -24.82 1.35 -24.64
CA GLY A 383 -24.56 -0.08 -24.59
C GLY A 383 -23.25 -0.46 -23.87
N GLY A 384 -23.35 -1.48 -23.01
CA GLY A 384 -22.24 -2.40 -22.74
C GLY A 384 -21.10 -1.89 -21.86
N SER A 385 -21.37 -1.43 -20.64
CA SER A 385 -20.36 -1.36 -19.60
C SER A 385 -21.01 -1.37 -18.21
N SER A 386 -20.57 -2.29 -17.36
CA SER A 386 -20.94 -2.32 -15.94
C SER A 386 -19.67 -2.18 -15.09
N ASP A 387 -18.97 -1.06 -15.28
CA ASP A 387 -17.92 -0.58 -14.38
C ASP A 387 -18.48 0.59 -13.55
N GLY A 388 -17.90 0.82 -12.37
CA GLY A 388 -18.42 1.75 -11.36
C GLY A 388 -18.85 3.10 -11.92
N LYS A 389 -19.92 3.68 -11.35
CA LYS A 389 -20.47 4.97 -11.74
C LYS A 389 -19.36 6.04 -11.72
N VAL A 390 -18.80 6.34 -12.90
CA VAL A 390 -17.93 7.49 -13.12
C VAL A 390 -18.80 8.54 -13.79
N MET A 391 -19.14 9.59 -13.06
CA MET A 391 -19.73 10.77 -13.70
C MET A 391 -18.61 11.68 -14.18
N ARG A 392 -18.65 12.06 -15.46
CA ARG A 392 -17.77 13.08 -16.05
C ARG A 392 -18.60 14.32 -16.26
N ILE A 393 -18.18 15.44 -15.67
CA ILE A 393 -18.71 16.75 -16.03
C ILE A 393 -17.81 17.28 -17.16
N ASN A 394 -18.39 17.45 -18.35
CA ASN A 394 -17.67 17.97 -19.52
C ASN A 394 -17.51 19.49 -19.39
N GLY A 395 -16.29 19.93 -19.12
CA GLY A 395 -15.84 21.31 -19.11
C GLY A 395 -14.31 21.35 -19.02
N PRO A 396 -13.66 22.51 -19.17
CA PRO A 396 -12.20 22.64 -19.17
C PRO A 396 -11.49 22.24 -17.86
N ASN A 397 -12.26 21.78 -16.85
CA ASN A 397 -11.79 21.21 -15.59
C ASN A 397 -12.66 19.98 -15.23
N SER A 398 -12.49 18.86 -15.93
CA SER A 398 -13.34 17.68 -15.71
C SER A 398 -13.11 17.07 -14.33
N VAL A 399 -14.10 17.20 -13.44
CA VAL A 399 -14.09 16.55 -12.13
C VAL A 399 -14.51 15.10 -12.30
N VAL A 400 -13.68 14.16 -11.82
CA VAL A 400 -14.00 12.73 -11.79
C VAL A 400 -14.24 12.35 -10.34
N VAL A 401 -15.48 12.00 -10.02
CA VAL A 401 -15.72 11.36 -8.74
C VAL A 401 -15.57 9.86 -8.89
N ARG A 402 -14.70 9.29 -8.05
CA ARG A 402 -14.58 7.85 -7.86
C ARG A 402 -15.12 7.48 -6.48
N GLY A 403 -16.26 6.79 -6.42
CA GLY A 403 -16.74 6.15 -5.20
C GLY A 403 -15.89 4.91 -4.90
N LEU A 404 -15.23 4.87 -3.74
CA LEU A 404 -14.28 3.80 -3.37
C LEU A 404 -14.95 2.55 -2.76
N GLY A 405 -16.28 2.45 -2.78
CA GLY A 405 -17.02 1.27 -2.31
C GLY A 405 -17.09 1.10 -0.79
N ASP A 406 -16.31 1.87 -0.03
CA ASP A 406 -16.29 1.95 1.44
C ASP A 406 -17.13 3.13 1.99
N GLY A 407 -17.89 3.80 1.12
CA GLY A 407 -18.61 5.04 1.45
C GLY A 407 -17.73 6.29 1.45
N SER A 408 -16.40 6.17 1.25
CA SER A 408 -15.53 7.31 1.05
C SER A 408 -15.61 7.81 -0.39
N HIS A 409 -16.00 9.08 -0.53
CA HIS A 409 -16.04 9.80 -1.79
C HIS A 409 -14.87 10.78 -1.78
N ASN A 410 -13.78 10.43 -2.45
CA ASN A 410 -12.71 11.40 -2.74
C ASN A 410 -13.06 12.07 -4.07
N ILE A 411 -13.13 13.40 -4.09
CA ILE A 411 -13.12 14.12 -5.36
C ILE A 411 -11.71 14.00 -5.94
N VAL A 412 -11.62 13.54 -7.18
CA VAL A 412 -10.37 13.47 -7.93
C VAL A 412 -10.45 14.45 -9.10
N LEU A 413 -9.45 15.31 -9.24
CA LEU A 413 -9.28 16.20 -10.39
C LEU A 413 -7.92 15.85 -11.01
N ASP A 414 -7.89 15.56 -12.31
CA ASP A 414 -6.67 15.15 -13.04
C ASP A 414 -5.90 13.98 -12.39
N GLY A 415 -6.62 13.04 -11.77
CA GLY A 415 -6.02 11.86 -11.13
C GLY A 415 -5.49 12.08 -9.71
N MET A 416 -5.55 13.30 -9.17
CA MET A 416 -5.14 13.63 -7.79
C MET A 416 -6.35 13.95 -6.91
N ARG A 417 -6.27 13.68 -5.60
CA ARG A 417 -7.35 14.07 -4.67
C ARG A 417 -7.42 15.59 -4.63
N LEU A 418 -8.63 16.14 -4.55
CA LEU A 418 -8.85 17.58 -4.51
C LEU A 418 -8.09 18.26 -3.35
N VAL A 419 -7.98 17.57 -2.21
CA VAL A 419 -7.20 18.01 -1.04
C VAL A 419 -5.71 18.10 -1.34
N ASP A 420 -5.16 17.16 -2.12
CA ASP A 420 -3.74 17.14 -2.50
C ASP A 420 -3.42 18.31 -3.45
N ILE A 421 -4.34 18.61 -4.37
CA ILE A 421 -4.23 19.75 -5.28
C ILE A 421 -4.33 21.06 -4.50
N ALA A 422 -5.27 21.14 -3.54
CA ALA A 422 -5.42 22.30 -2.66
C ALA A 422 -4.15 22.53 -1.83
N ASP A 423 -3.55 21.49 -1.26
CA ASP A 423 -2.29 21.60 -0.53
C ASP A 423 -1.11 21.98 -1.44
N ALA A 424 -1.06 21.48 -2.67
CA ALA A 424 -0.06 21.91 -3.65
C ALA A 424 -0.18 23.42 -3.94
N LYS A 425 -1.41 23.94 -4.12
CA LYS A 425 -1.65 25.39 -4.28
C LYS A 425 -1.27 26.19 -3.03
N LEU A 426 -1.58 25.67 -1.83
CA LEU A 426 -1.19 26.26 -0.55
C LEU A 426 0.34 26.34 -0.39
N ARG A 427 1.08 25.34 -0.88
CA ARG A 427 2.54 25.32 -0.89
C ARG A 427 3.12 26.29 -1.92
N ALA A 428 2.48 26.41 -3.08
CA ALA A 428 2.85 27.36 -4.13
C ALA A 428 2.55 28.84 -3.79
N GLY A 429 1.82 29.11 -2.70
CA GLY A 429 1.45 30.47 -2.30
C GLY A 429 0.19 31.00 -2.97
N ASP A 430 -0.50 30.19 -3.78
CA ASP A 430 -1.79 30.51 -4.37
C ASP A 430 -2.92 30.28 -3.35
N LEU A 431 -2.96 31.16 -2.34
CA LEU A 431 -3.80 30.99 -1.15
C LEU A 431 -5.30 31.06 -1.49
N LYS A 432 -5.69 31.92 -2.44
CA LYS A 432 -7.09 32.07 -2.85
C LYS A 432 -7.58 30.80 -3.54
N ARG A 433 -6.80 30.24 -4.47
CA ARG A 433 -7.18 29.00 -5.14
C ARG A 433 -7.19 27.80 -4.18
N ALA A 434 -6.27 27.77 -3.22
CA ALA A 434 -6.27 26.75 -2.17
C ALA A 434 -7.54 26.83 -1.30
N GLU A 435 -7.95 28.02 -0.87
CA GLU A 435 -9.20 28.24 -0.12
C GLU A 435 -10.43 27.73 -0.88
N GLU A 436 -10.53 28.05 -2.19
CA GLU A 436 -11.60 27.55 -3.06
C GLU A 436 -11.63 26.02 -3.12
N LEU A 437 -10.48 25.38 -3.33
CA LEU A 437 -10.37 23.91 -3.46
C LEU A 437 -10.64 23.19 -2.13
N PHE A 438 -10.17 23.73 -0.99
CA PHE A 438 -10.52 23.19 0.33
C PHE A 438 -12.01 23.33 0.62
N THR A 439 -12.62 24.45 0.22
CA THR A 439 -14.08 24.65 0.37
C THR A 439 -14.86 23.61 -0.43
N MET A 440 -14.45 23.36 -1.69
CA MET A 440 -15.04 22.31 -2.52
C MET A 440 -14.84 20.91 -1.91
N ALA A 441 -13.67 20.64 -1.33
CA ALA A 441 -13.41 19.37 -0.65
C ALA A 441 -14.31 19.20 0.59
N LEU A 442 -14.49 20.25 1.41
CA LEU A 442 -15.36 20.24 2.59
C LEU A 442 -16.84 20.04 2.24
N ARG A 443 -17.30 20.61 1.13
CA ARG A 443 -18.66 20.36 0.60
C ARG A 443 -18.86 18.89 0.26
N ALA A 444 -17.84 18.26 -0.30
CA ALA A 444 -17.86 16.84 -0.66
C ALA A 444 -17.82 15.94 0.57
N ARG A 445 -16.94 16.27 1.52
CA ARG A 445 -16.73 15.54 2.77
C ARG A 445 -16.11 16.47 3.82
N ALA A 446 -16.80 16.63 4.93
CA ALA A 446 -16.22 17.23 6.12
C ALA A 446 -15.31 16.21 6.82
N ASP A 447 -14.02 16.50 6.84
CA ASP A 447 -13.04 15.73 7.59
C ASP A 447 -12.04 16.66 8.30
N SER A 448 -11.43 16.13 9.37
CA SER A 448 -10.54 16.90 10.23
C SER A 448 -9.29 17.38 9.49
N GLU A 449 -8.78 16.59 8.54
CA GLU A 449 -7.59 16.90 7.74
C GLU A 449 -7.82 18.15 6.88
N THR A 450 -8.93 18.20 6.14
CA THR A 450 -9.28 19.31 5.27
C THR A 450 -9.51 20.59 6.05
N PHE A 451 -10.18 20.53 7.22
CA PHE A 451 -10.28 21.69 8.12
C PHE A 451 -8.91 22.12 8.67
N GLY A 452 -8.02 21.17 8.99
CA GLY A 452 -6.65 21.45 9.41
C GLY A 452 -5.85 22.21 8.34
N LEU A 453 -5.94 21.78 7.09
CA LEU A 453 -5.28 22.46 5.97
C LEU A 453 -5.91 23.84 5.65
N LEU A 454 -7.24 23.96 5.70
CA LEU A 454 -7.93 25.23 5.54
C LEU A 454 -7.50 26.24 6.62
N SER A 455 -7.37 25.78 7.88
CA SER A 455 -6.90 26.65 8.97
C SER A 455 -5.49 27.19 8.70
N LYS A 456 -4.60 26.36 8.16
CA LYS A 456 -3.24 26.75 7.74
C LYS A 456 -3.29 27.74 6.55
N CYS A 457 -4.22 27.55 5.62
CA CYS A 457 -4.46 28.48 4.51
C CYS A 457 -4.86 29.86 5.02
N TRP A 458 -5.89 29.94 5.88
CA TRP A 458 -6.34 31.19 6.48
C TRP A 458 -5.29 31.88 7.35
N TYR A 459 -4.49 31.10 8.08
CA TYR A 459 -3.36 31.66 8.82
C TYR A 459 -2.35 32.35 7.90
N LYS A 460 -2.01 31.74 6.75
CA LYS A 460 -1.13 32.38 5.76
C LYS A 460 -1.78 33.63 5.13
N MET A 461 -3.10 33.64 4.96
CA MET A 461 -3.86 34.80 4.48
C MET A 461 -4.03 35.91 5.52
N LYS A 462 -3.48 35.75 6.73
CA LYS A 462 -3.66 36.67 7.86
C LYS A 462 -5.12 36.80 8.36
N LYS A 463 -5.99 35.85 7.99
CA LYS A 463 -7.36 35.71 8.54
C LYS A 463 -7.30 34.92 9.85
N LEU A 464 -6.74 35.52 10.91
CA LEU A 464 -6.37 34.78 12.14
C LEU A 464 -7.58 34.20 12.89
N ASP A 465 -8.68 34.92 12.98
CA ASP A 465 -9.88 34.44 13.67
C ASP A 465 -10.55 33.30 12.90
N ASP A 466 -10.59 33.40 11.57
CA ASP A 466 -11.08 32.33 10.71
C ASP A 466 -10.20 31.08 10.88
N ALA A 467 -8.88 31.24 10.89
CA ALA A 467 -7.93 30.16 11.13
C ALA A 467 -8.15 29.48 12.49
N LYS A 468 -8.40 30.24 13.57
CA LYS A 468 -8.73 29.68 14.90
C LYS A 468 -10.00 28.84 14.86
N GLN A 469 -11.03 29.30 14.16
CA GLN A 469 -12.29 28.58 14.04
C GLN A 469 -12.18 27.30 13.22
N ALA A 470 -11.51 27.32 12.06
CA ALA A 470 -11.24 26.09 11.29
C ALA A 470 -10.37 25.10 12.08
N CYS A 471 -9.39 25.59 12.84
CA CYS A 471 -8.56 24.76 13.71
C CYS A 471 -9.40 24.08 14.82
N ALA A 472 -10.35 24.80 15.42
CA ALA A 472 -11.25 24.23 16.44
C ALA A 472 -12.18 23.18 15.84
N ALA A 473 -12.75 23.43 14.65
CA ALA A 473 -13.56 22.47 13.92
C ALA A 473 -12.80 21.17 13.60
N ALA A 474 -11.53 21.28 13.18
CA ALA A 474 -10.67 20.11 12.94
C ALA A 474 -10.47 19.26 14.20
N LEU A 475 -10.21 19.89 15.35
CA LEU A 475 -9.98 19.21 16.62
C LEU A 475 -11.25 18.61 17.24
N GLU A 476 -12.41 19.16 16.94
CA GLU A 476 -13.69 18.61 17.35
C GLU A 476 -14.05 17.34 16.58
N LEU A 477 -13.65 17.25 15.31
CA LEU A 477 -13.76 16.03 14.52
C LEU A 477 -12.71 14.98 14.89
N ASP A 478 -11.49 15.42 15.21
CA ASP A 478 -10.38 14.56 15.60
C ASP A 478 -9.39 15.31 16.51
N ALA A 479 -9.42 15.00 17.80
CA ALA A 479 -8.53 15.61 18.79
C ALA A 479 -7.04 15.33 18.52
N GLY A 480 -6.71 14.27 17.77
CA GLY A 480 -5.36 13.87 17.38
C GLY A 480 -4.84 14.55 16.12
N ASN A 481 -5.59 15.46 15.50
CA ASN A 481 -5.20 16.08 14.24
C ASN A 481 -3.90 16.90 14.40
N LYS A 482 -2.79 16.35 13.88
CA LYS A 482 -1.44 16.91 14.03
C LYS A 482 -1.31 18.32 13.46
N GLN A 483 -1.99 18.61 12.35
CA GLN A 483 -1.91 19.92 11.70
C GLN A 483 -2.60 20.99 12.54
N ALA A 484 -3.81 20.70 13.02
CA ALA A 484 -4.56 21.59 13.89
C ALA A 484 -3.84 21.81 15.23
N LEU A 485 -3.29 20.76 15.85
CA LEU A 485 -2.50 20.88 17.08
C LEU A 485 -1.26 21.77 16.90
N SER A 486 -0.56 21.62 15.78
CA SER A 486 0.61 22.45 15.46
C SER A 486 0.23 23.92 15.28
N LEU A 487 -0.88 24.20 14.60
CA LEU A 487 -1.34 25.57 14.36
C LEU A 487 -1.91 26.22 15.62
N LYS A 488 -2.64 25.48 16.47
CA LYS A 488 -3.17 25.98 17.75
C LYS A 488 -2.05 26.57 18.63
N LYS A 489 -0.88 25.92 18.68
CA LYS A 489 0.30 26.45 19.40
C LYS A 489 0.82 27.77 18.85
N LYS A 490 0.65 28.02 17.54
CA LYS A 490 1.07 29.26 16.87
C LYS A 490 0.05 30.38 16.98
N LEU A 491 -1.24 30.03 17.09
CA LEU A 491 -2.36 30.97 17.22
C LEU A 491 -2.63 31.44 18.66
N GLY A 492 -2.08 30.71 19.65
CA GLY A 492 -2.15 31.07 21.07
C GLY A 492 -1.00 31.95 21.57
N LYS A 493 -0.03 32.25 20.69
CA LYS A 493 0.94 33.33 20.85
C LYS A 493 0.43 34.54 20.09
#